data_AF-A0A8D2G573-F1
#
_entry.id   AF-A0A8D2G573-F1
#
_cell.length_a   1.000
_cell.length_b   1.000
_cell.length_c   1.000
_cell.angle_alpha   90.00
_cell.angle_beta   90.00
_cell.angle_gamma   90.00
#
_symmetry.space_group_name_H-M   'P 1'
#
loop_
_entity.id
_entity.type
_entity.pdbx_description
1 polymer ?
#
loop_
_entity_poly.entity_id
_entity_poly.type
_entity_poly.pdbx_seq_one_letter_code
_entity_poly.pdbx_strand_id
1 'polypeptide(L)'
;MAQEVDLNALKELEREAILQVLYRDQEIQNAEEERIRKLKTHLQHLRWKGAKSTDQEYKEKCCARCQRVLGLLLHRGAVCRGCSHRVCAHCRVFLRGTHAWKCTVCFEDRNVKIKTGEWFYEERAKKFPTGGKHETVGGQLLQSYQKLSKISVVPPTPPPVSESQCSHSPGRKISAPDILKPLNQEDPKSSTNPILKQQNLPSSPAPSAIFSGGFRHGSLISIDSTCTEMGNFDNANVTGEIEFAIRYCFKTHSLEICIKACKNLAYGEEKKKKCNPYVKTYLLPDRSSQGKRKTGVQRNTVDPTFQETLKYQVAPAQLVTRQLQVSVWHLGTLARRVFLGEVIIPLAAWDFEDSTTQSFCWHPLRAKAEKYEDSAPQSNGELAVRAKLVLPSGPRKLQEAQGTDELSLNGQLCLVVLGAKNLPVRPDGTLNSFVKGCLTLPDQQKLRLKSPVLKKQACPQWKHSFIFSGVTPAQLRQSSLELTVWDQALLGMNDRLLGGARLGSKGDTAGGGDACSQSKLQWQKVLSSPNLWTDMTLVLH
;
A
#
# COMPACT_ATOMS: atom_id res chain seq x y z
N MET A 1 23.67 16.46 8.44
CA MET A 1 24.95 16.06 7.81
C MET A 1 24.88 14.56 7.60
N ALA A 2 24.71 14.11 6.35
CA ALA A 2 24.67 12.67 6.05
C ALA A 2 26.11 12.14 6.09
N GLN A 3 26.35 11.15 6.94
CA GLN A 3 27.65 10.48 7.00
C GLN A 3 27.76 9.61 5.75
N GLU A 4 28.66 9.98 4.85
CA GLU A 4 28.89 9.27 3.59
C GLU A 4 29.49 7.89 3.92
N VAL A 5 28.82 6.82 3.47
CA VAL A 5 29.25 5.45 3.77
C VAL A 5 30.40 5.10 2.82
N ASP A 6 31.61 4.98 3.36
CA ASP A 6 32.78 4.54 2.59
C ASP A 6 32.88 3.00 2.59
N LEU A 7 32.71 2.41 1.40
CA LEU A 7 32.75 0.96 1.20
C LEU A 7 34.18 0.37 1.36
N ASN A 8 35.22 1.21 1.34
CA ASN A 8 36.60 0.75 1.49
C ASN A 8 36.99 0.50 2.95
N ALA A 9 36.25 1.07 3.91
CA ALA A 9 36.47 0.84 5.34
C ALA A 9 35.93 -0.52 5.83
N LEU A 10 35.25 -1.27 4.95
CA LEU A 10 34.63 -2.56 5.25
C LEU A 10 35.55 -3.73 4.94
N LYS A 11 35.37 -4.85 5.65
CA LYS A 11 36.09 -6.09 5.36
C LYS A 11 35.70 -6.59 3.97
N GLU A 12 36.63 -7.27 3.28
CA GLU A 12 36.45 -7.72 1.90
C GLU A 12 35.16 -8.53 1.69
N LEU A 13 34.84 -9.45 2.60
CA LEU A 13 33.60 -10.25 2.54
C LEU A 13 32.33 -9.41 2.75
N GLU A 14 32.37 -8.39 3.62
CA GLU A 14 31.24 -7.49 3.88
C GLU A 14 31.01 -6.56 2.69
N ARG A 15 32.10 -6.05 2.11
CA ARG A 15 32.10 -5.23 0.90
C ARG A 15 31.51 -5.99 -0.28
N GLU A 16 31.96 -7.22 -0.51
CA GLU A 16 31.45 -8.07 -1.60
C GLU A 16 29.95 -8.33 -1.46
N ALA A 17 29.47 -8.64 -0.25
CA ALA A 17 28.05 -8.83 0.01
C ALA A 17 27.21 -7.58 -0.28
N ILE A 18 27.72 -6.39 0.09
CA ILE A 18 27.04 -5.12 -0.18
C ILE A 18 27.03 -4.81 -1.68
N LEU A 19 28.15 -5.01 -2.37
CA LEU A 19 28.24 -4.80 -3.82
C LEU A 19 27.26 -5.70 -4.57
N GLN A 20 27.12 -6.96 -4.19
CA GLN A 20 26.14 -7.86 -4.81
C GLN A 20 24.69 -7.36 -4.66
N VAL A 21 24.35 -6.78 -3.50
CA VAL A 21 23.04 -6.15 -3.30
C VAL A 21 22.89 -4.92 -4.19
N LEU A 22 23.91 -4.05 -4.26
CA LEU A 22 23.88 -2.84 -5.08
C LEU A 22 23.77 -3.17 -6.59
N TYR A 23 24.48 -4.18 -7.07
CA TYR A 23 24.38 -4.62 -8.47
C TYR A 23 23.01 -5.20 -8.80
N ARG A 24 22.43 -6.04 -7.93
CA ARG A 24 21.07 -6.55 -8.12
C ARG A 24 20.02 -5.43 -8.07
N ASP A 25 20.18 -4.45 -7.19
CA ASP A 25 19.30 -3.28 -7.15
C ASP A 25 19.42 -2.46 -8.44
N GLN A 26 20.64 -2.24 -8.95
CA GLN A 26 20.89 -1.58 -10.23
C GLN A 26 20.24 -2.33 -11.40
N GLU A 27 20.31 -3.66 -11.44
CA GLU A 27 19.64 -4.48 -12.47
C GLU A 27 18.13 -4.29 -12.45
N ILE A 28 17.52 -4.29 -11.26
CA ILE A 28 16.08 -4.07 -11.10
C ILE A 28 15.70 -2.65 -11.53
N GLN A 29 16.49 -1.64 -11.15
CA GLN A 29 16.28 -0.25 -11.56
C GLN A 29 16.38 -0.11 -13.08
N ASN A 30 17.41 -0.68 -13.71
CA ASN A 30 17.59 -0.65 -15.16
C ASN A 30 16.40 -1.31 -15.89
N ALA A 31 15.91 -2.45 -15.40
CA ALA A 31 14.76 -3.14 -15.97
C ALA A 31 13.47 -2.30 -15.86
N GLU A 32 13.29 -1.61 -14.73
CA GLU A 32 12.16 -0.71 -14.50
C GLU A 32 12.26 0.55 -15.37
N GLU A 33 13.43 1.15 -15.51
CA GLU A 33 13.68 2.29 -16.40
C GLU A 33 13.39 1.94 -17.85
N GLU A 34 13.81 0.75 -18.31
CA GLU A 34 13.53 0.25 -19.64
C GLU A 34 12.03 0.04 -19.88
N ARG A 35 11.30 -0.48 -18.88
CA ARG A 35 9.83 -0.59 -18.92
C ARG A 35 9.17 0.79 -19.02
N ILE A 36 9.62 1.75 -18.22
CA ILE A 36 9.13 3.14 -18.25
C ILE A 36 9.42 3.78 -19.62
N ARG A 37 10.62 3.57 -20.17
CA ARG A 37 11.02 4.05 -21.49
C ARG A 37 10.08 3.53 -22.58
N LYS A 38 9.79 2.22 -22.60
CA LYS A 38 8.84 1.61 -23.55
C LYS A 38 7.44 2.25 -23.46
N LEU A 39 6.94 2.45 -22.24
CA LEU A 39 5.64 3.11 -22.02
C LEU A 39 5.63 4.56 -22.55
N LYS A 40 6.68 5.33 -22.30
CA LYS A 40 6.82 6.71 -22.78
C LYS A 40 6.95 6.79 -24.30
N THR A 41 7.72 5.89 -24.91
CA THR A 41 7.84 5.79 -26.38
C THR A 41 6.49 5.46 -27.03
N HIS A 42 5.72 4.53 -26.45
CA HIS A 42 4.37 4.22 -26.94
C HIS A 42 3.45 5.44 -26.88
N LEU A 43 3.49 6.21 -25.79
CA LEU A 43 2.73 7.45 -25.65
C LEU A 43 3.16 8.53 -26.65
N GLN A 44 4.46 8.68 -26.90
CA GLN A 44 4.98 9.60 -27.92
C GLN A 44 4.50 9.22 -29.31
N HIS A 45 4.53 7.93 -29.66
CA HIS A 45 4.01 7.45 -30.94
C HIS A 45 2.50 7.72 -31.08
N LEU A 46 1.71 7.55 -30.02
CA LEU A 46 0.29 7.93 -30.01
C LEU A 46 0.08 9.44 -30.20
N ARG A 47 0.98 10.28 -29.67
CA ARG A 47 0.96 11.74 -29.89
C ARG A 47 1.31 12.08 -31.34
N TRP A 48 2.33 11.44 -31.91
CA TRP A 48 2.81 11.70 -33.27
C TRP A 48 1.80 11.28 -34.35
N LYS A 49 1.14 10.13 -34.19
CA LYS A 49 0.04 9.70 -35.08
C LYS A 49 -1.09 10.73 -35.23
N GLY A 50 -1.24 11.63 -34.25
CA GLY A 50 -2.23 12.71 -34.29
C GLY A 50 -1.68 14.07 -34.74
N ALA A 51 -0.36 14.25 -34.89
CA ALA A 51 0.27 15.52 -35.23
C ALA A 51 0.12 15.81 -36.74
N LYS A 52 -0.23 17.06 -37.08
CA LYS A 52 -0.36 17.50 -38.48
C LYS A 52 1.04 17.58 -39.13
N SER A 53 1.16 17.13 -40.38
CA SER A 53 2.23 17.60 -41.28
C SER A 53 1.98 19.08 -41.58
N THR A 54 3.03 19.88 -41.56
CA THR A 54 3.04 21.36 -41.62
C THR A 54 2.66 21.97 -42.97
N ASP A 55 1.91 21.27 -43.83
CA ASP A 55 1.65 21.72 -45.21
C ASP A 55 0.18 21.80 -45.62
N GLN A 56 -0.77 21.92 -44.68
CA GLN A 56 -2.16 22.19 -45.07
C GLN A 56 -2.83 23.27 -44.23
N GLU A 57 -3.12 24.38 -44.92
CA GLU A 57 -3.93 25.51 -44.49
C GLU A 57 -5.14 25.14 -43.63
N TYR A 58 -5.39 26.06 -42.72
CA TYR A 58 -6.40 26.15 -41.68
C TYR A 58 -7.76 25.50 -42.02
N LYS A 59 -7.96 24.22 -41.66
CA LYS A 59 -9.30 23.60 -41.53
C LYS A 59 -9.56 23.18 -40.08
N GLU A 60 -10.36 23.97 -39.38
CA GLU A 60 -10.84 23.80 -37.99
C GLU A 60 -11.76 22.58 -37.77
N LYS A 61 -11.84 21.65 -38.72
CA LYS A 61 -12.85 20.60 -38.79
C LYS A 61 -12.26 19.19 -38.86
N CYS A 62 -11.16 18.91 -38.18
CA CYS A 62 -10.59 17.54 -38.13
C CYS A 62 -10.41 17.05 -36.68
N CYS A 63 -10.49 15.73 -36.49
CA CYS A 63 -10.17 15.10 -35.21
C CYS A 63 -8.67 15.22 -34.91
N ALA A 64 -8.30 15.76 -33.75
CA ALA A 64 -6.90 15.91 -33.33
C ALA A 64 -6.17 14.58 -33.00
N ARG A 65 -6.78 13.43 -33.28
CA ARG A 65 -6.23 12.10 -32.94
C ARG A 65 -6.14 11.18 -34.16
N CYS A 66 -7.21 11.11 -34.95
CA CYS A 66 -7.24 10.30 -36.16
C CYS A 66 -7.32 11.13 -37.45
N GLN A 67 -7.29 12.46 -37.35
CA GLN A 67 -7.34 13.42 -38.45
C GLN A 67 -8.57 13.36 -39.35
N ARG A 68 -9.53 12.47 -39.08
CA ARG A 68 -10.80 12.38 -39.79
C ARG A 68 -11.57 13.71 -39.74
N VAL A 69 -12.08 14.13 -40.90
CA VAL A 69 -12.92 15.33 -41.05
C VAL A 69 -14.18 15.18 -40.18
N LEU A 70 -14.52 16.25 -39.48
CA LEU A 70 -15.67 16.41 -38.59
C LEU A 70 -16.74 17.19 -39.34
N GLY A 71 -17.96 16.66 -39.38
CA GLY A 71 -19.06 17.27 -40.13
C GLY A 71 -19.62 18.53 -39.45
N LEU A 72 -20.27 19.37 -40.25
CA LEU A 72 -20.95 20.59 -39.79
C LEU A 72 -22.27 20.30 -39.05
N LEU A 73 -22.99 19.23 -39.38
CA LEU A 73 -24.31 18.90 -38.80
C LEU A 73 -24.24 17.63 -37.95
N LEU A 74 -23.71 16.54 -38.52
CA LEU A 74 -23.48 15.25 -37.86
C LEU A 74 -21.97 15.05 -37.62
N HIS A 75 -21.60 14.39 -36.52
CA HIS A 75 -20.19 14.11 -36.17
C HIS A 75 -19.28 15.35 -35.96
N ARG A 76 -19.79 16.43 -35.35
CA ARG A 76 -19.04 17.67 -35.01
C ARG A 76 -17.83 17.50 -34.07
N GLY A 77 -17.59 16.29 -33.56
CA GLY A 77 -16.59 16.04 -32.52
C GLY A 77 -16.94 16.71 -31.19
N ALA A 78 -16.08 16.53 -30.19
CA ALA A 78 -16.23 17.15 -28.86
C ALA A 78 -14.84 17.49 -28.31
N VAL A 79 -14.78 18.51 -27.45
CA VAL A 79 -13.53 19.02 -26.89
C VAL A 79 -13.10 18.18 -25.70
N CYS A 80 -11.88 17.67 -25.73
CA CYS A 80 -11.32 16.90 -24.62
C CYS A 80 -11.01 17.83 -23.44
N ARG A 81 -11.57 17.56 -22.26
CA ARG A 81 -11.26 18.30 -21.02
C ARG A 81 -9.83 18.10 -20.47
N GLY A 82 -8.95 17.44 -21.22
CA GLY A 82 -7.56 17.19 -20.82
C GLY A 82 -6.55 18.01 -21.61
N CYS A 83 -6.75 18.13 -22.92
CA CYS A 83 -5.84 18.84 -23.83
C CYS A 83 -6.55 19.91 -24.68
N SER A 84 -7.84 20.15 -24.44
CA SER A 84 -8.67 21.12 -25.16
C SER A 84 -8.76 20.90 -26.68
N HIS A 85 -8.30 19.76 -27.20
CA HIS A 85 -8.45 19.42 -28.62
C HIS A 85 -9.80 18.77 -28.94
N ARG A 86 -10.30 19.05 -30.15
CA ARG A 86 -11.54 18.47 -30.69
C ARG A 86 -11.30 17.06 -31.23
N VAL A 87 -12.09 16.09 -30.79
CA VAL A 87 -11.97 14.68 -31.19
C VAL A 87 -13.30 14.04 -31.58
N CYS A 88 -13.25 13.13 -32.57
CA CYS A 88 -14.38 12.33 -33.01
C CYS A 88 -14.80 11.33 -31.92
N ALA A 89 -15.99 10.73 -32.03
CA ALA A 89 -16.51 9.78 -31.04
C ALA A 89 -15.59 8.55 -30.83
N HIS A 90 -14.97 8.04 -31.90
CA HIS A 90 -14.07 6.87 -31.84
C HIS A 90 -12.75 7.15 -31.10
N CYS A 91 -12.33 8.41 -30.99
CA CYS A 91 -11.12 8.78 -30.26
C CYS A 91 -11.40 9.22 -28.81
N ARG A 92 -12.61 8.91 -28.29
CA ARG A 92 -13.00 9.16 -26.90
C ARG A 92 -12.96 7.86 -26.12
N VAL A 93 -12.40 7.94 -24.92
CA VAL A 93 -12.39 6.86 -23.95
C VAL A 93 -13.19 7.32 -22.73
N PHE A 94 -14.25 6.57 -22.41
CA PHE A 94 -15.10 6.83 -21.26
C PHE A 94 -14.48 6.24 -19.99
N LEU A 95 -14.46 7.03 -18.92
CA LEU A 95 -13.96 6.59 -17.63
C LEU A 95 -15.02 5.70 -16.97
N ARG A 96 -14.62 4.49 -16.53
CA ARG A 96 -15.54 3.49 -15.93
C ARG A 96 -16.41 4.12 -14.84
N GLY A 97 -17.72 3.86 -14.90
CA GLY A 97 -18.70 4.32 -13.91
C GLY A 97 -19.09 5.80 -14.01
N THR A 98 -18.71 6.51 -15.08
CA THR A 98 -19.08 7.92 -15.28
C THR A 98 -19.40 8.24 -16.74
N HIS A 99 -20.16 9.31 -17.00
CA HIS A 99 -20.31 9.87 -18.35
C HIS A 99 -19.13 10.75 -18.79
N ALA A 100 -18.08 10.84 -17.97
CA ALA A 100 -16.89 11.61 -18.27
C ALA A 100 -15.98 10.84 -19.25
N TRP A 101 -15.42 11.54 -20.23
CA TRP A 101 -14.51 10.98 -21.22
C TRP A 101 -13.27 11.84 -21.41
N LYS A 102 -12.18 11.21 -21.88
CA LYS A 102 -10.94 11.87 -22.31
C LYS A 102 -10.57 11.35 -23.70
N CYS A 103 -9.78 12.10 -24.46
CA CYS A 103 -9.26 11.57 -25.73
C CYS A 103 -8.25 10.45 -25.49
N THR A 104 -8.05 9.57 -26.47
CA THR A 104 -7.13 8.41 -26.39
C THR A 104 -5.75 8.78 -25.83
N VAL A 105 -5.14 9.87 -26.32
CA VAL A 105 -3.84 10.34 -25.83
C VAL A 105 -3.89 10.79 -24.36
N CYS A 106 -4.89 11.57 -23.93
CA CYS A 106 -5.01 11.98 -22.53
C CYS A 106 -5.34 10.82 -21.59
N PHE A 107 -6.05 9.81 -22.11
CA PHE A 107 -6.33 8.58 -21.36
C PHE A 107 -5.07 7.75 -21.16
N GLU A 108 -4.29 7.53 -22.22
CA GLU A 108 -3.01 6.81 -22.14
C GLU A 108 -1.95 7.57 -21.35
N ASP A 109 -1.89 8.90 -21.47
CA ASP A 109 -1.02 9.75 -20.65
C ASP A 109 -1.29 9.55 -19.16
N ARG A 110 -2.57 9.56 -18.75
CA ARG A 110 -2.98 9.25 -17.38
C ARG A 110 -2.58 7.82 -16.98
N ASN A 111 -2.78 6.84 -17.85
CA ASN A 111 -2.43 5.44 -17.56
C ASN A 111 -0.92 5.25 -17.39
N VAL A 112 -0.10 5.91 -18.22
CA VAL A 112 1.36 5.91 -18.07
C VAL A 112 1.72 6.48 -16.72
N LYS A 113 1.22 7.67 -16.34
CA LYS A 113 1.50 8.27 -15.03
C LYS A 113 1.13 7.36 -13.86
N ILE A 114 0.02 6.62 -13.95
CA ILE A 114 -0.38 5.64 -12.94
C ILE A 114 0.59 4.45 -12.89
N LYS A 115 0.92 3.87 -14.06
CA LYS A 115 1.80 2.69 -14.18
C LYS A 115 3.26 2.98 -13.84
N THR A 116 3.73 4.21 -14.02
CA THR A 116 5.10 4.66 -13.71
C THR A 116 5.21 5.23 -12.30
N GLY A 117 4.09 5.45 -11.60
CA GLY A 117 4.08 6.12 -10.30
C GLY A 117 4.34 7.62 -10.35
N GLU A 118 4.47 8.23 -11.54
CA GLU A 118 4.72 9.68 -11.70
C GLU A 118 3.65 10.54 -11.02
N TRP A 119 2.39 10.06 -10.93
CA TRP A 119 1.32 10.74 -10.21
C TRP A 119 1.67 11.02 -8.74
N PHE A 120 2.42 10.12 -8.09
CA PHE A 120 2.82 10.25 -6.69
C PHE A 120 3.91 11.31 -6.53
N TYR A 121 4.90 11.31 -7.44
CA TYR A 121 5.99 12.28 -7.43
C TYR A 121 5.50 13.69 -7.79
N GLU A 122 4.56 13.82 -8.72
CA GLU A 122 3.91 15.10 -9.06
C GLU A 122 3.16 15.69 -7.85
N GLU A 123 2.40 14.87 -7.10
CA GLU A 123 1.71 15.32 -5.89
C GLU A 123 2.66 15.65 -4.73
N ARG A 124 3.76 14.89 -4.59
CA ARG A 124 4.81 15.20 -3.61
C ARG A 124 5.51 16.51 -3.94
N ALA A 125 5.86 16.75 -5.20
CA ALA A 125 6.53 17.97 -5.65
C ALA A 125 5.68 19.23 -5.41
N LYS A 126 4.34 19.12 -5.52
CA LYS A 126 3.42 20.22 -5.15
C LYS A 126 3.45 20.56 -3.66
N LYS A 127 3.68 19.56 -2.80
CA LYS A 127 3.78 19.75 -1.34
C LYS A 127 5.18 20.15 -0.89
N PHE A 128 6.21 19.76 -1.65
CA PHE A 128 7.62 19.96 -1.33
C PHE A 128 8.39 20.42 -2.58
N PRO A 129 8.38 21.73 -2.90
CA PRO A 129 8.95 22.27 -4.15
C PRO A 129 10.47 22.16 -4.27
N THR A 130 11.18 21.95 -3.15
CA THR A 130 12.65 21.91 -3.06
C THR A 130 13.27 20.53 -3.24
N GLY A 131 12.48 19.50 -3.58
CA GLY A 131 12.99 18.14 -3.82
C GLY A 131 13.50 17.97 -5.26
N GLY A 132 14.81 18.13 -5.47
CA GLY A 132 15.47 17.74 -6.72
C GLY A 132 15.35 16.24 -7.01
N LYS A 133 15.82 15.80 -8.19
CA LYS A 133 15.96 14.37 -8.51
C LYS A 133 16.83 13.72 -7.43
N HIS A 134 16.22 12.93 -6.55
CA HIS A 134 16.95 12.19 -5.54
C HIS A 134 17.56 10.97 -6.21
N GLU A 135 18.87 11.03 -6.44
CA GLU A 135 19.68 9.85 -6.70
C GLU A 135 19.56 8.92 -5.48
N THR A 136 19.39 7.62 -5.72
CA THR A 136 19.26 6.67 -4.62
C THR A 136 20.60 6.58 -3.89
N VAL A 137 20.55 6.43 -2.57
CA VAL A 137 21.78 6.23 -1.75
C VAL A 137 22.59 5.04 -2.29
N GLY A 138 21.93 4.00 -2.81
CA GLY A 138 22.58 2.87 -3.48
C GLY A 138 23.32 3.24 -4.76
N GLY A 139 22.73 4.08 -5.62
CA GLY A 139 23.39 4.58 -6.83
C GLY A 139 24.64 5.41 -6.53
N GLN A 140 24.57 6.27 -5.51
CA GLN A 140 25.70 7.08 -5.05
C GLN A 140 26.85 6.22 -4.52
N LEU A 141 26.53 5.18 -3.75
CA LEU A 141 27.51 4.23 -3.22
C LEU A 141 28.18 3.39 -4.32
N LEU A 142 27.40 2.93 -5.30
CA LEU A 142 27.96 2.17 -6.42
C LEU A 142 28.88 3.05 -7.29
N GLN A 143 28.51 4.32 -7.51
CA GLN A 143 29.32 5.28 -8.26
C GLN A 143 30.62 5.64 -7.53
N SER A 144 30.57 5.85 -6.20
CA SER A 144 31.77 6.15 -5.40
C SER A 144 32.76 4.97 -5.43
N TYR A 145 32.26 3.73 -5.31
CA TYR A 145 33.08 2.53 -5.39
C TYR A 145 33.74 2.36 -6.78
N GLN A 146 32.96 2.48 -7.85
CA GLN A 146 33.49 2.37 -9.23
C GLN A 146 34.53 3.44 -9.57
N LYS A 147 34.44 4.61 -8.93
CA LYS A 147 35.43 5.69 -9.08
C LYS A 147 36.74 5.36 -8.37
N LEU A 148 36.67 4.69 -7.22
CA LEU A 148 37.83 4.29 -6.42
C LEU A 148 38.53 3.03 -6.97
N SER A 149 37.77 2.10 -7.54
CA SER A 149 38.30 0.88 -8.17
C SER A 149 39.08 1.13 -9.48
N LYS A 150 38.98 2.34 -10.07
CA LYS A 150 39.78 2.77 -11.24
C LYS A 150 41.16 3.31 -10.88
N ILE A 151 41.49 3.47 -9.59
CA ILE A 151 42.83 3.81 -9.14
C ILE A 151 43.64 2.51 -9.10
N SER A 152 44.12 2.09 -10.27
CA SER A 152 45.07 0.98 -10.38
C SER A 152 46.33 1.35 -9.61
N VAL A 153 46.59 0.57 -8.56
CA VAL A 153 47.91 0.41 -7.95
C VAL A 153 48.91 0.16 -9.09
N VAL A 154 49.90 1.04 -9.23
CA VAL A 154 51.06 0.80 -10.10
C VAL A 154 51.76 -0.42 -9.51
N PRO A 155 51.92 -1.54 -10.25
CA PRO A 155 52.64 -2.68 -9.73
C PRO A 155 54.09 -2.25 -9.42
N PRO A 156 54.66 -2.66 -8.28
CA PRO A 156 56.04 -2.31 -7.96
C PRO A 156 56.96 -2.90 -9.04
N THR A 157 57.76 -2.02 -9.63
CA THR A 157 58.83 -2.36 -10.58
C THR A 157 59.72 -3.46 -9.98
N PRO A 158 59.91 -4.60 -10.65
CA PRO A 158 60.86 -5.60 -10.18
C PRO A 158 62.31 -5.08 -10.31
N PRO A 159 63.22 -5.45 -9.38
CA PRO A 159 64.61 -5.01 -9.40
C PRO A 159 65.40 -5.65 -10.56
N PRO A 160 66.51 -5.03 -10.99
CA PRO A 160 67.26 -5.47 -12.16
C PRO A 160 68.07 -6.73 -11.79
N VAL A 161 68.00 -7.76 -12.63
CA VAL A 161 68.95 -8.87 -12.57
C VAL A 161 69.58 -9.05 -13.94
N SER A 162 70.90 -8.99 -13.91
CA SER A 162 71.85 -8.96 -15.00
C SER A 162 71.99 -10.28 -15.76
N GLU A 163 72.44 -10.16 -17.00
CA GLU A 163 72.54 -11.16 -18.07
C GLU A 163 73.47 -12.36 -17.80
N SER A 164 73.20 -13.48 -18.47
CA SER A 164 74.21 -14.17 -19.28
C SER A 164 73.59 -15.20 -20.25
N GLN A 165 73.68 -14.90 -21.56
CA GLN A 165 74.06 -15.70 -22.75
C GLN A 165 73.53 -17.15 -22.91
N CYS A 166 73.20 -17.72 -24.07
CA CYS A 166 73.19 -17.46 -25.53
C CYS A 166 72.39 -18.68 -26.11
N SER A 167 71.76 -18.76 -27.29
CA SER A 167 71.97 -18.12 -28.58
C SER A 167 70.90 -18.56 -29.62
N HIS A 168 70.84 -17.78 -30.71
CA HIS A 168 70.34 -18.09 -32.07
C HIS A 168 68.85 -17.85 -32.42
N SER A 169 68.64 -16.68 -33.06
CA SER A 169 67.57 -16.28 -33.98
C SER A 169 67.85 -16.80 -35.43
N PRO A 170 67.07 -16.53 -36.51
CA PRO A 170 66.01 -15.52 -36.65
C PRO A 170 64.77 -15.89 -37.51
N GLY A 171 63.74 -15.03 -37.46
CA GLY A 171 62.94 -14.75 -38.66
C GLY A 171 61.43 -14.51 -38.50
N ARG A 172 61.07 -13.22 -38.65
CA ARG A 172 59.93 -12.68 -39.42
C ARG A 172 58.61 -12.37 -38.69
N LYS A 173 58.33 -11.06 -38.74
CA LYS A 173 57.16 -10.29 -38.28
C LYS A 173 55.91 -10.63 -39.10
N ILE A 174 54.75 -10.71 -38.45
CA ILE A 174 53.44 -10.46 -39.08
C ILE A 174 52.60 -9.56 -38.17
N SER A 175 52.20 -8.43 -38.72
CA SER A 175 51.27 -7.44 -38.18
C SER A 175 49.82 -7.84 -38.47
N ALA A 176 48.88 -7.33 -37.67
CA ALA A 176 47.43 -7.40 -37.87
C ALA A 176 46.95 -6.70 -39.15
N PRO A 177 45.69 -6.94 -39.56
CA PRO A 177 44.91 -5.86 -40.13
C PRO A 177 43.43 -5.76 -39.65
N ASP A 178 42.99 -4.51 -39.49
CA ASP A 178 41.61 -4.03 -39.68
C ASP A 178 41.28 -3.95 -41.18
N ILE A 179 40.05 -4.28 -41.64
CA ILE A 179 39.40 -3.65 -42.81
C ILE A 179 37.86 -3.62 -42.67
N LEU A 180 37.32 -2.44 -42.98
CA LEU A 180 35.93 -2.01 -43.20
C LEU A 180 35.31 -2.54 -44.53
N LYS A 181 34.01 -2.95 -44.52
CA LYS A 181 32.83 -2.65 -45.44
C LYS A 181 33.02 -2.55 -47.01
N PRO A 182 32.02 -2.39 -47.92
CA PRO A 182 30.53 -2.49 -47.91
C PRO A 182 29.85 -2.98 -49.28
N LEU A 183 28.53 -2.68 -49.47
CA LEU A 183 27.65 -2.65 -50.71
C LEU A 183 27.14 -4.01 -51.27
N ASN A 184 25.90 -4.24 -51.78
CA ASN A 184 24.68 -3.49 -52.23
C ASN A 184 23.46 -4.46 -52.18
N GLN A 185 22.21 -4.10 -51.83
CA GLN A 185 21.16 -3.33 -52.53
C GLN A 185 20.76 -3.88 -53.91
N GLU A 186 19.50 -4.33 -54.07
CA GLU A 186 18.54 -3.97 -55.15
C GLU A 186 17.11 -4.49 -54.82
N ASP A 187 16.15 -3.57 -54.81
CA ASP A 187 14.68 -3.71 -55.01
C ASP A 187 14.38 -3.47 -56.52
N PRO A 188 13.13 -3.42 -57.09
CA PRO A 188 11.74 -3.64 -56.58
C PRO A 188 10.81 -4.47 -57.53
N LYS A 189 9.53 -4.74 -57.13
CA LYS A 189 8.27 -4.35 -57.84
C LYS A 189 6.96 -5.05 -57.34
N SER A 190 5.98 -4.18 -57.04
CA SER A 190 4.50 -4.23 -57.14
C SER A 190 3.81 -5.36 -57.95
N SER A 191 2.67 -5.93 -57.48
CA SER A 191 1.28 -5.48 -57.81
C SER A 191 0.14 -6.49 -57.44
N THR A 192 -0.99 -5.94 -56.97
CA THR A 192 -2.43 -6.22 -57.27
C THR A 192 -3.24 -7.46 -56.78
N ASN A 193 -4.42 -7.12 -56.22
CA ASN A 193 -5.62 -7.85 -55.70
C ASN A 193 -6.47 -8.60 -56.78
N PRO A 194 -7.54 -9.43 -56.49
CA PRO A 194 -8.86 -8.98 -55.98
C PRO A 194 -9.81 -9.95 -55.18
N ILE A 195 -10.52 -9.37 -54.20
CA ILE A 195 -11.99 -9.32 -53.90
C ILE A 195 -12.95 -10.45 -54.39
N LEU A 196 -13.83 -10.96 -53.49
CA LEU A 196 -15.32 -10.96 -53.64
C LEU A 196 -16.15 -11.28 -52.36
N LYS A 197 -17.00 -10.29 -51.96
CA LYS A 197 -18.42 -10.23 -51.47
C LYS A 197 -18.99 -11.17 -50.37
N GLN A 198 -20.07 -10.87 -49.59
CA GLN A 198 -20.88 -9.69 -49.16
C GLN A 198 -22.13 -10.21 -48.36
N GLN A 199 -22.89 -9.31 -47.69
CA GLN A 199 -24.27 -9.40 -47.12
C GLN A 199 -24.39 -9.65 -45.58
N ASN A 200 -25.27 -9.03 -44.77
CA ASN A 200 -26.31 -7.99 -44.87
C ASN A 200 -26.64 -7.44 -43.43
N LEU A 201 -27.25 -6.23 -43.34
CA LEU A 201 -27.90 -5.60 -42.16
C LEU A 201 -29.44 -5.64 -42.35
N PRO A 202 -30.30 -5.54 -41.30
CA PRO A 202 -30.91 -4.23 -40.88
C PRO A 202 -31.30 -4.13 -39.35
N SER A 203 -31.08 -3.04 -38.60
CA SER A 203 -31.89 -1.80 -38.31
C SER A 203 -33.02 -1.86 -37.24
N SER A 204 -32.78 -1.19 -36.08
CA SER A 204 -33.63 -0.37 -35.14
C SER A 204 -35.04 -0.89 -34.67
N PRO A 205 -35.81 -0.23 -33.75
CA PRO A 205 -35.64 1.06 -33.04
C PRO A 205 -35.91 1.06 -31.51
N ALA A 206 -35.68 2.22 -30.89
CA ALA A 206 -36.21 2.63 -29.57
C ALA A 206 -37.50 3.48 -29.72
N PRO A 207 -38.26 3.70 -28.63
CA PRO A 207 -39.02 4.95 -28.42
C PRO A 207 -38.54 5.67 -27.14
N SER A 208 -38.18 6.97 -27.15
CA SER A 208 -39.02 8.19 -26.95
C SER A 208 -39.92 8.12 -25.69
N ALA A 209 -39.98 9.07 -24.75
CA ALA A 209 -39.97 10.53 -24.86
C ALA A 209 -39.59 11.17 -23.48
N ILE A 210 -38.80 12.26 -23.44
CA ILE A 210 -39.18 13.67 -23.19
C ILE A 210 -39.76 13.94 -21.78
N PHE A 211 -39.02 14.68 -20.94
CA PHE A 211 -39.47 15.97 -20.39
C PHE A 211 -38.29 16.78 -19.83
N SER A 212 -38.39 18.09 -20.02
CA SER A 212 -37.34 19.11 -19.98
C SER A 212 -37.13 19.75 -18.61
N GLY A 213 -35.94 20.32 -18.42
CA GLY A 213 -35.78 21.65 -17.82
C GLY A 213 -35.60 21.73 -16.30
N GLY A 214 -34.34 21.86 -15.86
CA GLY A 214 -34.02 22.26 -14.49
C GLY A 214 -32.52 22.40 -14.28
N PHE A 215 -31.96 23.53 -14.69
CA PHE A 215 -30.56 23.90 -14.45
C PHE A 215 -30.22 23.80 -12.95
N ARG A 216 -29.26 22.95 -12.58
CA ARG A 216 -28.38 23.19 -11.43
C ARG A 216 -26.96 22.81 -11.80
N HIS A 217 -26.07 23.78 -11.68
CA HIS A 217 -24.62 23.64 -11.79
C HIS A 217 -24.13 22.51 -10.87
N GLY A 218 -23.86 21.34 -11.46
CA GLY A 218 -23.14 20.25 -10.81
C GLY A 218 -21.66 20.57 -10.80
N SER A 219 -21.17 21.12 -9.69
CA SER A 219 -19.76 21.28 -9.42
C SER A 219 -19.07 19.92 -9.49
N LEU A 220 -18.11 19.80 -10.42
CA LEU A 220 -17.10 18.76 -10.43
C LEU A 220 -16.23 19.01 -9.18
N ILE A 221 -16.20 18.10 -8.20
CA ILE A 221 -15.04 17.31 -7.74
C ILE A 221 -15.57 16.41 -6.61
N SER A 222 -15.48 15.09 -6.74
CA SER A 222 -15.49 14.17 -5.59
C SER A 222 -14.58 13.00 -5.90
N ILE A 223 -13.29 13.29 -5.77
CA ILE A 223 -12.25 12.31 -5.51
C ILE A 223 -12.40 11.99 -4.03
N ASP A 224 -13.19 10.96 -3.70
CA ASP A 224 -13.07 10.32 -2.40
C ASP A 224 -13.54 8.87 -2.45
N SER A 225 -12.59 7.93 -2.48
CA SER A 225 -12.79 6.56 -1.95
C SER A 225 -11.44 5.87 -1.74
N THR A 226 -10.59 6.52 -0.96
CA THR A 226 -9.56 5.83 -0.17
C THR A 226 -9.99 5.95 1.28
N CYS A 227 -10.62 4.91 1.83
CA CYS A 227 -10.87 4.84 3.26
C CYS A 227 -10.36 3.50 3.79
N THR A 228 -9.09 3.50 4.17
CA THR A 228 -8.54 2.69 5.25
C THR A 228 -9.37 2.94 6.52
N GLU A 229 -10.13 1.93 6.98
CA GLU A 229 -10.71 1.91 8.33
C GLU A 229 -9.63 1.61 9.36
N MET A 230 -8.68 2.54 9.51
CA MET A 230 -7.78 2.65 10.66
C MET A 230 -7.40 4.13 10.86
N GLY A 231 -8.41 5.00 10.87
CA GLY A 231 -8.24 6.38 11.33
C GLY A 231 -8.41 6.41 12.84
N ASN A 232 -7.67 7.27 13.54
CA ASN A 232 -8.07 7.79 14.84
C ASN A 232 -9.48 8.36 14.68
N PHE A 233 -10.50 7.59 15.08
CA PHE A 233 -11.86 8.09 15.17
C PHE A 233 -11.92 8.84 16.49
N ASP A 234 -12.28 10.12 16.48
CA ASP A 234 -12.66 10.79 17.72
C ASP A 234 -13.83 10.00 18.30
N ASN A 235 -13.59 9.30 19.40
CA ASN A 235 -14.64 8.63 20.14
C ASN A 235 -15.47 9.72 20.82
N ALA A 236 -16.66 10.00 20.28
CA ALA A 236 -17.65 10.76 21.03
C ALA A 236 -18.05 9.93 22.26
N ASN A 237 -18.45 10.58 23.35
CA ASN A 237 -19.06 9.89 24.49
C ASN A 237 -20.30 9.16 23.98
N VAL A 238 -20.23 7.84 23.83
CA VAL A 238 -21.32 7.08 23.22
C VAL A 238 -22.55 7.12 24.13
N THR A 239 -23.66 7.58 23.56
CA THR A 239 -24.96 7.65 24.22
C THR A 239 -26.06 7.23 23.24
N GLY A 240 -27.22 6.89 23.79
CA GLY A 240 -28.43 6.64 23.03
C GLY A 240 -28.67 5.19 22.70
N GLU A 241 -29.76 4.97 21.99
CA GLU A 241 -30.27 3.64 21.67
C GLU A 241 -30.70 3.61 20.20
N ILE A 242 -30.67 2.43 19.60
CA ILE A 242 -31.14 2.17 18.24
C ILE A 242 -32.26 1.13 18.25
N GLU A 243 -33.35 1.41 17.53
CA GLU A 243 -34.47 0.52 17.33
C GLU A 243 -34.35 -0.16 15.96
N PHE A 244 -34.27 -1.49 15.95
CA PHE A 244 -34.28 -2.27 14.72
C PHE A 244 -34.91 -3.65 14.95
N ALA A 245 -35.24 -4.31 13.84
CA ALA A 245 -35.70 -5.70 13.82
C ALA A 245 -34.81 -6.52 12.89
N ILE A 246 -34.61 -7.80 13.22
CA ILE A 246 -33.88 -8.76 12.39
C ILE A 246 -34.88 -9.83 11.93
N ARG A 247 -34.98 -10.02 10.62
CA ARG A 247 -35.92 -10.98 10.00
C ARG A 247 -35.22 -11.81 8.95
N TYR A 248 -35.68 -13.03 8.75
CA TYR A 248 -35.21 -13.86 7.64
C TYR A 248 -36.35 -14.15 6.68
N CYS A 249 -36.20 -13.72 5.43
CA CYS A 249 -37.16 -14.06 4.38
C CYS A 249 -36.72 -15.36 3.70
N PHE A 250 -37.36 -16.47 4.08
CA PHE A 250 -37.09 -17.79 3.50
C PHE A 250 -37.40 -17.87 2.00
N LYS A 251 -38.37 -17.09 1.51
CA LYS A 251 -38.73 -17.06 0.07
C LYS A 251 -37.64 -16.46 -0.80
N THR A 252 -36.91 -15.47 -0.30
CA THR A 252 -35.86 -14.75 -1.06
C THR A 252 -34.46 -15.09 -0.57
N HIS A 253 -34.33 -16.04 0.36
CA HIS A 253 -33.08 -16.45 1.01
C HIS A 253 -32.24 -15.26 1.53
N SER A 254 -32.92 -14.29 2.15
CA SER A 254 -32.29 -13.04 2.57
C SER A 254 -32.54 -12.69 4.03
N LEU A 255 -31.47 -12.33 4.73
CA LEU A 255 -31.53 -11.69 6.04
C LEU A 255 -31.82 -10.20 5.87
N GLU A 256 -32.86 -9.71 6.56
CA GLU A 256 -33.35 -8.35 6.51
C GLU A 256 -33.16 -7.67 7.87
N ILE A 257 -32.46 -6.53 7.86
CA ILE A 257 -32.25 -5.70 9.04
C ILE A 257 -33.05 -4.42 8.84
N CYS A 258 -34.17 -4.32 9.55
CA CYS A 258 -35.09 -3.19 9.46
C CYS A 258 -34.69 -2.13 10.49
N ILE A 259 -34.03 -1.06 10.03
CA ILE A 259 -33.61 0.05 10.88
C ILE A 259 -34.76 1.05 11.00
N LYS A 260 -35.30 1.23 12.21
CA LYS A 260 -36.46 2.11 12.45
C LYS A 260 -36.02 3.50 12.87
N ALA A 261 -35.41 3.63 14.03
CA ALA A 261 -35.01 4.92 14.60
C ALA A 261 -33.82 4.81 15.56
N CYS A 262 -33.20 5.94 15.88
CA CYS A 262 -32.36 6.07 17.07
C CYS A 262 -32.93 7.16 17.99
N LYS A 263 -32.54 7.15 19.26
CA LYS A 263 -32.85 8.23 20.20
C LYS A 263 -31.66 8.57 21.10
N ASN A 264 -31.58 9.81 21.57
CA ASN A 264 -30.55 10.30 22.49
C ASN A 264 -29.10 10.07 22.01
N LEU A 265 -28.86 10.17 20.70
CA LEU A 265 -27.51 10.04 20.14
C LEU A 265 -26.58 11.17 20.60
N ALA A 266 -25.29 10.84 20.73
CA ALA A 266 -24.26 11.85 20.96
C ALA A 266 -24.12 12.80 19.76
N TYR A 267 -23.65 14.03 20.01
CA TYR A 267 -23.30 14.95 18.93
C TYR A 267 -21.98 14.53 18.30
N GLY A 268 -21.98 14.30 16.99
CA GLY A 268 -20.74 14.03 16.26
C GLY A 268 -19.84 15.25 16.10
N GLU A 269 -20.40 16.47 16.21
CA GLU A 269 -19.65 17.72 16.32
C GLU A 269 -20.11 18.48 17.58
N GLU A 270 -19.51 18.18 18.73
CA GLU A 270 -19.91 18.70 20.05
C GLU A 270 -19.96 20.23 20.10
N LYS A 271 -18.92 20.91 19.57
CA LYS A 271 -18.83 22.38 19.53
C LYS A 271 -19.96 23.06 18.76
N LYS A 272 -20.51 22.37 17.76
CA LYS A 272 -21.59 22.90 16.91
C LYS A 272 -22.95 22.29 17.24
N LYS A 273 -23.01 21.41 18.26
CA LYS A 273 -24.20 20.62 18.62
C LYS A 273 -24.88 20.02 17.38
N LYS A 274 -24.08 19.46 16.47
CA LYS A 274 -24.56 18.96 15.18
C LYS A 274 -24.42 17.45 15.09
N CYS A 275 -25.49 16.79 14.66
CA CYS A 275 -25.49 15.35 14.39
C CYS A 275 -26.13 15.04 13.04
N ASN A 276 -25.41 14.36 12.13
CA ASN A 276 -25.95 13.86 10.87
C ASN A 276 -25.82 12.32 10.85
N PRO A 277 -26.72 11.60 11.53
CA PRO A 277 -26.54 10.18 11.77
C PRO A 277 -26.88 9.32 10.56
N TYR A 278 -26.18 8.21 10.42
CA TYR A 278 -26.49 7.11 9.52
C TYR A 278 -26.02 5.78 10.12
N VAL A 279 -26.69 4.70 9.74
CA VAL A 279 -26.40 3.35 10.25
C VAL A 279 -25.62 2.56 9.21
N LYS A 280 -24.63 1.78 9.66
CA LYS A 280 -23.94 0.77 8.87
C LYS A 280 -24.10 -0.59 9.51
N THR A 281 -24.26 -1.61 8.69
CA THR A 281 -24.29 -3.00 9.14
C THR A 281 -23.21 -3.84 8.47
N TYR A 282 -22.71 -4.84 9.19
CA TYR A 282 -21.80 -5.88 8.71
C TYR A 282 -22.24 -7.26 9.24
N LEU A 283 -22.04 -8.30 8.44
CA LEU A 283 -22.12 -9.69 8.89
C LEU A 283 -20.71 -10.20 9.16
N LEU A 284 -20.27 -10.06 10.42
CA LEU A 284 -18.94 -10.47 10.85
C LEU A 284 -18.74 -11.98 10.68
N PRO A 285 -17.53 -12.44 10.30
CA PRO A 285 -16.28 -11.66 10.20
C PRO A 285 -16.10 -10.80 8.93
N ASP A 286 -17.04 -10.78 7.99
CA ASP A 286 -16.90 -9.99 6.76
C ASP A 286 -17.02 -8.49 7.03
N ARG A 287 -15.88 -7.79 7.00
CA ARG A 287 -15.76 -6.33 7.10
C ARG A 287 -15.44 -5.68 5.75
N SER A 288 -15.58 -6.40 4.65
CA SER A 288 -15.30 -5.87 3.32
C SER A 288 -16.26 -4.74 2.94
N SER A 289 -15.84 -3.89 2.02
CA SER A 289 -16.71 -2.82 1.49
C SER A 289 -17.92 -3.38 0.73
N GLN A 290 -17.80 -4.59 0.16
CA GLN A 290 -18.88 -5.30 -0.53
C GLN A 290 -19.89 -5.90 0.46
N GLY A 291 -19.43 -6.35 1.63
CA GLY A 291 -20.25 -6.85 2.73
C GLY A 291 -20.95 -5.76 3.55
N LYS A 292 -20.63 -4.48 3.34
CA LYS A 292 -21.27 -3.38 4.05
C LYS A 292 -22.68 -3.11 3.50
N ARG A 293 -23.63 -2.82 4.40
CA ARG A 293 -24.87 -2.10 4.06
C ARG A 293 -24.95 -0.83 4.88
N LYS A 294 -25.67 0.18 4.38
CA LYS A 294 -25.83 1.46 5.08
C LYS A 294 -27.16 2.11 4.73
N THR A 295 -27.67 2.91 5.66
CA THR A 295 -28.84 3.74 5.45
C THR A 295 -28.49 5.05 4.73
N GLY A 296 -29.52 5.83 4.39
CA GLY A 296 -29.41 7.25 4.14
C GLY A 296 -28.87 8.02 5.36
N VAL A 297 -28.37 9.23 5.13
CA VAL A 297 -27.90 10.13 6.18
C VAL A 297 -29.03 11.07 6.57
N GLN A 298 -29.45 11.00 7.83
CA GLN A 298 -30.37 11.98 8.41
C GLN A 298 -29.59 13.23 8.83
N ARG A 299 -30.19 14.41 8.66
CA ARG A 299 -29.50 15.69 8.87
C ARG A 299 -29.93 16.34 10.17
N ASN A 300 -28.95 16.83 10.91
CA ASN A 300 -29.12 17.68 12.09
C ASN A 300 -30.13 17.16 13.12
N THR A 301 -30.01 15.90 13.54
CA THR A 301 -30.88 15.27 14.54
C THR A 301 -30.11 14.26 15.39
N VAL A 302 -30.45 14.17 16.67
CA VAL A 302 -29.98 13.12 17.60
C VAL A 302 -31.03 12.01 17.80
N ASP A 303 -32.21 12.17 17.20
CA ASP A 303 -33.32 11.20 17.20
C ASP A 303 -33.76 10.88 15.77
N PRO A 304 -32.88 10.32 14.92
CA PRO A 304 -33.19 10.05 13.52
C PRO A 304 -34.24 8.95 13.35
N THR A 305 -35.10 9.11 12.36
CA THR A 305 -35.98 8.04 11.86
C THR A 305 -35.50 7.63 10.46
N PHE A 306 -35.20 6.35 10.26
CA PHE A 306 -34.70 5.80 9.00
C PHE A 306 -35.80 5.08 8.23
N GLN A 307 -36.48 4.12 8.86
CA GLN A 307 -37.46 3.23 8.22
C GLN A 307 -36.88 2.55 6.96
N GLU A 308 -35.63 2.09 7.04
CA GLU A 308 -34.90 1.49 5.93
C GLU A 308 -34.62 0.01 6.20
N THR A 309 -34.71 -0.84 5.17
CA THR A 309 -34.39 -2.28 5.28
C THR A 309 -33.08 -2.59 4.55
N LEU A 310 -32.08 -3.07 5.28
CA LEU A 310 -30.78 -3.47 4.76
C LEU A 310 -30.76 -5.00 4.58
N LYS A 311 -30.45 -5.48 3.37
CA LYS A 311 -30.56 -6.91 3.03
C LYS A 311 -29.22 -7.58 2.76
N TYR A 312 -29.08 -8.81 3.26
CA TYR A 312 -27.97 -9.72 2.97
C TYR A 312 -28.50 -10.98 2.29
N GLN A 313 -27.86 -11.37 1.20
CA GLN A 313 -28.12 -12.66 0.54
C GLN A 313 -27.25 -13.72 1.20
N VAL A 314 -27.87 -14.58 2.01
CA VAL A 314 -27.16 -15.54 2.86
C VAL A 314 -28.10 -16.67 3.29
N ALA A 315 -27.63 -17.91 3.23
CA ALA A 315 -28.41 -19.08 3.65
C ALA A 315 -28.44 -19.20 5.19
N PRO A 316 -29.51 -19.78 5.79
CA PRO A 316 -29.65 -19.86 7.25
C PRO A 316 -28.49 -20.60 7.93
N ALA A 317 -28.02 -21.69 7.32
CA ALA A 317 -26.89 -22.48 7.82
C ALA A 317 -25.60 -21.67 8.00
N GLN A 318 -25.43 -20.59 7.21
CA GLN A 318 -24.25 -19.73 7.31
C GLN A 318 -24.39 -18.66 8.40
N LEU A 319 -25.60 -18.41 8.92
CA LEU A 319 -25.85 -17.39 9.94
C LEU A 319 -25.40 -17.85 11.34
N VAL A 320 -25.40 -19.16 11.59
CA VAL A 320 -25.05 -19.74 12.91
C VAL A 320 -23.63 -19.35 13.34
N THR A 321 -22.72 -19.12 12.40
CA THR A 321 -21.32 -18.75 12.67
C THR A 321 -21.05 -17.25 12.56
N ARG A 322 -22.09 -16.42 12.45
CA ARG A 322 -21.99 -14.98 12.16
C ARG A 322 -22.47 -14.13 13.32
N GLN A 323 -21.97 -12.91 13.37
CA GLN A 323 -22.48 -11.86 14.24
C GLN A 323 -22.92 -10.67 13.39
N LEU A 324 -24.10 -10.14 13.65
CA LEU A 324 -24.55 -8.89 13.05
C LEU A 324 -23.98 -7.72 13.85
N GLN A 325 -23.17 -6.88 13.21
CA GLN A 325 -22.72 -5.62 13.77
C GLN A 325 -23.56 -4.49 13.18
N VAL A 326 -24.23 -3.71 14.04
CA VAL A 326 -25.02 -2.53 13.68
C VAL A 326 -24.34 -1.32 14.34
N SER A 327 -23.90 -0.34 13.54
CA SER A 327 -23.12 0.80 14.05
C SER A 327 -23.68 2.13 13.54
N VAL A 328 -23.74 3.12 14.43
CA VAL A 328 -24.26 4.46 14.14
C VAL A 328 -23.09 5.43 13.98
N TRP A 329 -23.18 6.29 12.97
CA TRP A 329 -22.10 7.19 12.58
C TRP A 329 -22.63 8.58 12.26
N HIS A 330 -21.85 9.59 12.59
CA HIS A 330 -22.05 10.96 12.14
C HIS A 330 -21.27 11.25 10.85
N LEU A 331 -21.90 11.92 9.89
CA LEU A 331 -21.22 12.50 8.72
C LEU A 331 -21.03 14.02 8.89
N GLY A 332 -19.81 14.43 9.18
CA GLY A 332 -19.42 15.83 9.41
C GLY A 332 -18.97 16.55 8.14
N THR A 333 -18.54 17.80 8.33
CA THR A 333 -17.94 18.60 7.24
C THR A 333 -16.70 17.91 6.66
N LEU A 334 -16.43 18.12 5.37
CA LEU A 334 -15.31 17.49 4.64
C LEU A 334 -15.31 15.95 4.71
N ALA A 335 -16.51 15.34 4.73
CA ALA A 335 -16.71 13.89 4.77
C ALA A 335 -16.10 13.17 6.00
N ARG A 336 -15.75 13.91 7.06
CA ARG A 336 -15.30 13.35 8.33
C ARG A 336 -16.38 12.46 8.93
N ARG A 337 -15.99 11.29 9.45
CA ARG A 337 -16.93 10.34 10.07
C ARG A 337 -16.58 10.21 11.54
N VAL A 338 -17.58 10.36 12.41
CA VAL A 338 -17.44 10.17 13.86
C VAL A 338 -18.31 8.99 14.27
N PHE A 339 -17.75 8.10 15.08
CA PHE A 339 -18.45 6.92 15.58
C PHE A 339 -19.37 7.32 16.73
N LEU A 340 -20.64 6.90 16.68
CA LEU A 340 -21.65 7.24 17.69
C LEU A 340 -22.10 6.02 18.53
N GLY A 341 -21.58 4.83 18.24
CA GLY A 341 -21.87 3.61 18.99
C GLY A 341 -22.21 2.41 18.11
N GLU A 342 -22.18 1.22 18.69
CA GLU A 342 -22.56 -0.03 18.01
C GLU A 342 -23.29 -1.01 18.92
N VAL A 343 -23.97 -1.96 18.27
CA VAL A 343 -24.60 -3.14 18.85
C VAL A 343 -24.12 -4.34 18.06
N ILE A 344 -23.75 -5.41 18.75
CA ILE A 344 -23.33 -6.68 18.15
C ILE A 344 -24.29 -7.76 18.62
N ILE A 345 -24.93 -8.44 17.68
CA ILE A 345 -25.91 -9.51 17.93
C ILE A 345 -25.35 -10.82 17.36
N PRO A 346 -25.03 -11.82 18.20
CA PRO A 346 -24.73 -13.17 17.73
C PRO A 346 -25.97 -13.79 17.06
N LEU A 347 -25.83 -14.26 15.83
CA LEU A 347 -26.94 -14.86 15.08
C LEU A 347 -27.11 -16.36 15.35
N ALA A 348 -26.19 -16.97 16.09
CA ALA A 348 -26.24 -18.38 16.49
C ALA A 348 -27.48 -18.75 17.31
N ALA A 349 -27.88 -17.85 18.21
CA ALA A 349 -29.02 -18.02 19.12
C ALA A 349 -30.24 -17.19 18.70
N TRP A 350 -30.23 -16.62 17.49
CA TRP A 350 -31.34 -15.82 17.00
C TRP A 350 -32.41 -16.72 16.40
N ASP A 351 -33.59 -16.72 17.01
CA ASP A 351 -34.75 -17.42 16.47
C ASP A 351 -35.37 -16.60 15.34
N PHE A 352 -35.33 -17.14 14.11
CA PHE A 352 -35.90 -16.50 12.91
C PHE A 352 -37.36 -16.92 12.64
N GLU A 353 -37.94 -17.78 13.46
CA GLU A 353 -39.32 -18.24 13.35
C GLU A 353 -40.20 -17.63 14.44
N ASP A 354 -39.63 -17.27 15.60
CA ASP A 354 -40.34 -16.55 16.65
C ASP A 354 -40.72 -15.12 16.21
N SER A 355 -41.99 -14.78 16.43
CA SER A 355 -42.55 -13.44 16.16
C SER A 355 -42.04 -12.37 17.13
N THR A 356 -41.64 -12.76 18.35
CA THR A 356 -41.18 -11.80 19.36
C THR A 356 -39.77 -11.31 19.07
N THR A 357 -38.85 -12.19 18.66
CA THR A 357 -37.49 -11.84 18.23
C THR A 357 -37.48 -11.01 16.95
N GLN A 358 -38.45 -11.19 16.06
CA GLN A 358 -38.59 -10.43 14.82
C GLN A 358 -39.27 -9.06 14.98
N SER A 359 -39.71 -8.71 16.19
CA SER A 359 -40.30 -7.40 16.49
C SER A 359 -39.23 -6.30 16.57
N PHE A 360 -39.67 -5.04 16.57
CA PHE A 360 -38.74 -3.92 16.73
C PHE A 360 -38.35 -3.78 18.19
N CYS A 361 -37.05 -3.83 18.46
CA CYS A 361 -36.50 -3.75 19.80
C CYS A 361 -35.49 -2.60 19.90
N TRP A 362 -35.52 -1.90 21.04
CA TRP A 362 -34.51 -0.90 21.39
C TRP A 362 -33.26 -1.59 21.94
N HIS A 363 -32.11 -1.23 21.38
CA HIS A 363 -30.80 -1.70 21.83
C HIS A 363 -29.93 -0.52 22.25
N PRO A 364 -29.33 -0.55 23.45
CA PRO A 364 -28.42 0.51 23.88
C PRO A 364 -27.13 0.48 23.07
N LEU A 365 -26.70 1.65 22.59
CA LEU A 365 -25.46 1.80 21.85
C LEU A 365 -24.27 1.69 22.79
N ARG A 366 -23.27 0.91 22.39
CA ARG A 366 -22.04 0.72 23.15
C ARG A 366 -20.85 1.36 22.46
N ALA A 367 -19.92 1.85 23.26
CA ALA A 367 -18.60 2.22 22.75
C ALA A 367 -17.95 0.97 22.14
N LYS A 368 -17.11 1.19 21.13
CA LYS A 368 -16.33 0.11 20.55
C LYS A 368 -15.45 -0.43 21.65
N ALA A 369 -15.64 -1.69 22.04
CA ALA A 369 -14.74 -2.33 22.99
C ALA A 369 -13.34 -2.23 22.40
N GLU A 370 -12.43 -1.53 23.10
CA GLU A 370 -11.01 -1.78 22.92
C GLU A 370 -10.86 -3.28 23.16
N LYS A 371 -10.56 -4.03 22.11
CA LYS A 371 -10.44 -5.48 22.18
C LYS A 371 -9.30 -5.82 23.14
N TYR A 372 -9.61 -6.00 24.42
CA TYR A 372 -9.03 -7.06 25.22
C TYR A 372 -9.94 -8.27 24.95
N GLU A 373 -9.61 -9.06 23.93
CA GLU A 373 -10.30 -10.34 23.75
C GLU A 373 -9.77 -11.30 24.81
N ASP A 374 -10.49 -11.35 25.93
CA ASP A 374 -10.46 -12.46 26.86
C ASP A 374 -11.24 -13.63 26.24
N SER A 375 -10.54 -14.38 25.40
CA SER A 375 -10.84 -15.78 25.14
C SER A 375 -9.51 -16.51 25.24
N ALA A 376 -9.48 -17.56 26.05
CA ALA A 376 -8.29 -18.37 26.32
C ALA A 376 -7.49 -18.67 25.03
N PRO A 377 -6.14 -18.65 25.10
CA PRO A 377 -5.29 -18.51 23.92
C PRO A 377 -5.36 -19.75 23.02
N GLN A 378 -6.10 -19.65 21.91
CA GLN A 378 -5.72 -20.39 20.71
C GLN A 378 -4.41 -19.76 20.23
N SER A 379 -3.29 -20.44 20.46
CA SER A 379 -1.96 -20.02 20.03
C SER A 379 -1.97 -19.62 18.55
N ASN A 380 -1.82 -18.32 18.25
CA ASN A 380 -1.88 -17.76 16.90
C ASN A 380 -0.56 -17.93 16.12
N GLY A 381 0.31 -18.81 16.60
CA GLY A 381 1.60 -19.15 16.03
C GLY A 381 2.79 -18.75 16.90
N GLU A 382 3.97 -19.19 16.51
CA GLU A 382 5.24 -18.87 17.18
C GLU A 382 6.15 -18.11 16.22
N LEU A 383 6.78 -17.04 16.69
CA LEU A 383 7.74 -16.24 15.95
C LEU A 383 9.14 -16.41 16.54
N ALA A 384 10.07 -16.94 15.75
CA ALA A 384 11.47 -17.09 16.13
C ALA A 384 12.25 -15.82 15.77
N VAL A 385 12.90 -15.23 16.77
CA VAL A 385 13.57 -13.93 16.66
C VAL A 385 14.89 -13.97 17.41
N ARG A 386 15.90 -13.26 16.93
CA ARG A 386 17.12 -12.97 17.69
C ARG A 386 17.33 -11.47 17.80
N ALA A 387 17.75 -11.00 18.96
CA ALA A 387 17.98 -9.58 19.20
C ALA A 387 19.36 -9.34 19.81
N LYS A 388 19.93 -8.16 19.53
CA LYS A 388 21.22 -7.70 20.05
C LYS A 388 21.18 -6.18 20.20
N LEU A 389 21.53 -5.69 21.38
CA LEU A 389 21.81 -4.27 21.60
C LEU A 389 23.28 -4.00 21.31
N VAL A 390 23.59 -3.17 20.32
CA VAL A 390 24.97 -2.76 19.99
C VAL A 390 25.26 -1.43 20.68
N LEU A 391 26.33 -1.40 21.48
CA LEU A 391 26.83 -0.18 22.10
C LEU A 391 28.23 0.14 21.55
N PRO A 392 28.49 1.38 21.10
CA PRO A 392 29.79 1.76 20.58
C PRO A 392 30.85 1.60 21.66
N SER A 393 31.85 0.76 21.37
CA SER A 393 33.00 0.51 22.25
C SER A 393 34.17 1.33 21.73
N GLY A 394 34.48 2.47 22.36
CA GLY A 394 35.64 3.31 22.02
C GLY A 394 36.59 3.45 23.21
N PRO A 395 37.92 3.37 23.01
CA PRO A 395 38.90 3.67 24.06
C PRO A 395 38.89 5.17 24.36
N ARG A 396 38.57 5.56 25.61
CA ARG A 396 38.65 6.95 26.06
C ARG A 396 40.10 7.32 26.33
N LYS A 397 40.67 8.25 25.55
CA LYS A 397 41.73 9.11 26.08
C LYS A 397 41.07 9.98 27.15
N LEU A 398 41.53 9.87 28.40
CA LEU A 398 41.14 10.77 29.46
C LEU A 398 41.49 12.20 29.04
N GLN A 399 40.47 13.04 28.95
CA GLN A 399 40.63 14.46 29.23
C GLN A 399 39.55 14.80 30.24
N GLU A 400 40.01 14.97 31.48
CA GLU A 400 39.22 15.46 32.59
C GLU A 400 38.75 16.88 32.27
N ALA A 401 37.44 17.06 32.19
CA ALA A 401 36.81 18.35 32.40
C ALA A 401 35.51 18.09 33.17
N GLN A 402 35.45 18.71 34.33
CA GLN A 402 34.36 18.63 35.31
C GLN A 402 33.01 19.04 34.71
N GLY A 403 31.95 18.35 35.11
CA GLY A 403 30.57 18.75 34.85
C GLY A 403 29.67 17.58 34.55
N THR A 404 28.87 17.19 35.54
CA THR A 404 27.78 16.22 35.48
C THR A 404 26.85 16.46 34.29
N ASP A 405 26.98 15.67 33.23
CA ASP A 405 25.85 15.25 32.41
C ASP A 405 26.16 13.87 31.82
N GLU A 406 25.25 12.92 32.04
CA GLU A 406 25.39 11.52 31.66
C GLU A 406 25.35 11.43 30.12
N LEU A 407 26.51 11.54 29.46
CA LEU A 407 26.64 11.48 28.00
C LEU A 407 26.00 10.20 27.44
N SER A 408 24.76 10.35 26.96
CA SER A 408 23.93 9.30 26.40
C SER A 408 24.60 8.66 25.18
N LEU A 409 25.22 7.49 25.37
CA LEU A 409 25.77 6.69 24.28
C LEU A 409 24.62 6.15 23.42
N ASN A 410 24.44 6.72 22.23
CA ASN A 410 23.49 6.24 21.24
C ASN A 410 23.89 4.85 20.76
N GLY A 411 23.05 3.85 21.05
CA GLY A 411 23.20 2.47 20.62
C GLY A 411 22.31 2.12 19.41
N GLN A 412 22.39 0.86 19.02
CA GLN A 412 21.53 0.28 17.98
C GLN A 412 20.88 -1.00 18.49
N LEU A 413 19.55 -1.12 18.38
CA LEU A 413 18.85 -2.38 18.61
C LEU A 413 18.71 -3.12 17.28
N CYS A 414 19.41 -4.23 17.15
CA CYS A 414 19.35 -5.12 16.00
C CYS A 414 18.44 -6.30 16.33
N LEU A 415 17.50 -6.59 15.43
CA LEU A 415 16.60 -7.73 15.49
C LEU A 415 16.68 -8.50 14.19
N VAL A 416 16.71 -9.82 14.24
CA VAL A 416 16.56 -10.68 13.06
C VAL A 416 15.36 -11.56 13.27
N VAL A 417 14.37 -11.40 12.40
CA VAL A 417 13.18 -12.23 12.37
C VAL A 417 13.49 -13.46 11.53
N LEU A 418 13.63 -14.62 12.18
CA LEU A 418 14.08 -15.85 11.53
C LEU A 418 12.94 -16.49 10.73
N GLY A 419 11.78 -16.67 11.36
CA GLY A 419 10.63 -17.33 10.77
C GLY A 419 9.47 -17.49 11.74
N ALA A 420 8.35 -18.00 11.24
CA ALA A 420 7.19 -18.31 12.07
C ALA A 420 6.62 -19.70 11.76
N LYS A 421 5.98 -20.31 12.76
CA LYS A 421 5.33 -21.61 12.69
C LYS A 421 3.91 -21.51 13.24
N ASN A 422 3.05 -22.47 12.87
CA ASN A 422 1.66 -22.57 13.33
C ASN A 422 0.82 -21.31 13.05
N LEU A 423 1.12 -20.60 11.95
CA LEU A 423 0.33 -19.44 11.54
C LEU A 423 -1.00 -19.87 10.90
N PRO A 424 -2.09 -19.10 11.11
CA PRO A 424 -3.35 -19.35 10.44
C PRO A 424 -3.24 -19.11 8.93
N VAL A 425 -3.35 -20.18 8.14
CA VAL A 425 -3.31 -20.14 6.67
C VAL A 425 -4.68 -19.80 6.06
N ARG A 426 -4.73 -19.53 4.76
CA ARG A 426 -5.99 -19.38 4.03
C ARG A 426 -6.63 -20.75 3.76
N PRO A 427 -7.92 -20.79 3.38
CA PRO A 427 -8.58 -22.05 2.99
C PRO A 427 -7.88 -22.79 1.84
N ASP A 428 -7.14 -22.06 0.99
CA ASP A 428 -6.34 -22.63 -0.10
C ASP A 428 -4.96 -23.17 0.35
N GLY A 429 -4.68 -23.16 1.66
CA GLY A 429 -3.41 -23.59 2.24
C GLY A 429 -2.24 -22.63 2.04
N THR A 430 -2.45 -21.49 1.36
CA THR A 430 -1.39 -20.52 1.06
C THR A 430 -1.40 -19.32 2.01
N LEU A 431 -0.22 -18.70 2.17
CA LEU A 431 -0.04 -17.51 3.00
C LEU A 431 0.98 -16.57 2.36
N ASN A 432 0.65 -15.28 2.27
CA ASN A 432 1.55 -14.25 1.74
C ASN A 432 2.11 -13.40 2.90
N SER A 433 2.94 -13.97 3.76
CA SER A 433 3.22 -13.35 5.05
C SER A 433 4.37 -12.33 5.05
N PHE A 434 4.25 -11.30 5.89
CA PHE A 434 5.31 -10.35 6.23
C PHE A 434 5.21 -9.91 7.69
N VAL A 435 6.30 -9.36 8.24
CA VAL A 435 6.39 -8.90 9.63
C VAL A 435 6.59 -7.39 9.68
N LYS A 436 5.95 -6.73 10.65
CA LYS A 436 6.20 -5.33 11.00
C LYS A 436 6.77 -5.27 12.41
N GLY A 437 7.87 -4.54 12.57
CA GLY A 437 8.44 -4.21 13.87
C GLY A 437 8.18 -2.75 14.22
N CYS A 438 7.70 -2.48 15.42
CA CYS A 438 7.42 -1.14 15.94
C CYS A 438 8.07 -0.97 17.31
N LEU A 439 9.11 -0.16 17.40
CA LEU A 439 9.71 0.25 18.68
C LEU A 439 9.06 1.56 19.13
N THR A 440 8.41 1.53 20.29
CA THR A 440 7.82 2.71 20.93
C THR A 440 8.77 3.19 22.03
N LEU A 441 9.28 4.39 21.87
CA LEU A 441 10.17 5.07 22.82
C LEU A 441 9.37 5.78 23.93
N PRO A 442 10.02 6.20 25.04
CA PRO A 442 9.33 6.82 26.18
C PRO A 442 8.60 8.13 25.86
N ASP A 443 9.06 8.85 24.84
CA ASP A 443 8.48 10.07 24.30
C ASP A 443 7.27 9.82 23.37
N GLN A 444 6.75 8.58 23.34
CA GLN A 444 5.70 8.11 22.44
C GLN A 444 6.09 8.09 20.94
N GLN A 445 7.36 8.33 20.60
CA GLN A 445 7.85 8.19 19.23
C GLN A 445 7.83 6.70 18.82
N LYS A 446 7.31 6.41 17.62
CA LYS A 446 7.20 5.05 17.08
C LYS A 446 8.11 4.86 15.87
N LEU A 447 9.17 4.09 16.03
CA LEU A 447 10.04 3.67 14.94
C LEU A 447 9.48 2.39 14.32
N ARG A 448 9.20 2.39 13.01
CA ARG A 448 8.51 1.28 12.33
C ARG A 448 9.34 0.73 11.17
N LEU A 449 9.50 -0.58 11.13
CA LEU A 449 10.19 -1.32 10.07
C LEU A 449 9.29 -2.45 9.56
N LYS A 450 9.49 -2.89 8.32
CA LYS A 450 8.68 -3.93 7.66
C LYS A 450 9.58 -4.87 6.86
N SER A 451 9.33 -6.17 6.96
CA SER A 451 10.03 -7.19 6.18
C SER A 451 9.49 -7.30 4.74
N PRO A 452 10.25 -7.94 3.83
CA PRO A 452 9.73 -8.41 2.56
C PRO A 452 8.54 -9.37 2.75
N VAL A 453 7.70 -9.47 1.72
CA VAL A 453 6.57 -10.39 1.69
C VAL A 453 7.01 -11.72 1.09
N LEU A 454 6.81 -12.79 1.85
CA LEU A 454 7.00 -14.16 1.36
C LEU A 454 5.66 -14.68 0.86
N LYS A 455 5.61 -15.15 -0.38
CA LYS A 455 4.37 -15.58 -1.04
C LYS A 455 4.22 -17.09 -0.99
N LYS A 456 3.00 -17.57 -0.71
CA LYS A 456 2.61 -18.99 -0.71
C LYS A 456 3.49 -19.88 0.19
N GLN A 457 3.83 -19.42 1.39
CA GLN A 457 4.60 -20.20 2.36
C GLN A 457 3.85 -20.36 3.69
N ALA A 458 3.46 -21.59 4.05
CA ALA A 458 2.78 -21.88 5.30
C ALA A 458 3.69 -21.73 6.55
N CYS A 459 4.99 -21.94 6.39
CA CYS A 459 6.02 -21.75 7.43
C CYS A 459 7.07 -20.74 6.94
N PRO A 460 6.79 -19.44 7.01
CA PRO A 460 7.66 -18.42 6.44
C PRO A 460 9.01 -18.32 7.16
N GLN A 461 10.08 -18.15 6.39
CA GLN A 461 11.43 -17.89 6.89
C GLN A 461 11.97 -16.58 6.30
N TRP A 462 11.78 -15.46 7.01
CA TRP A 462 12.21 -14.15 6.52
C TRP A 462 13.71 -13.95 6.60
N LYS A 463 14.35 -14.43 7.67
CA LYS A 463 15.76 -14.17 8.00
C LYS A 463 16.12 -12.68 7.82
N HIS A 464 15.19 -11.80 8.19
CA HIS A 464 15.24 -10.37 7.85
C HIS A 464 15.60 -9.53 9.07
N SER A 465 16.49 -8.55 8.87
CA SER A 465 17.02 -7.71 9.94
C SER A 465 16.29 -6.37 10.07
N PHE A 466 15.88 -6.03 11.29
CA PHE A 466 15.42 -4.72 11.70
C PHE A 466 16.49 -4.02 12.54
N ILE A 467 16.84 -2.79 12.19
CA ILE A 467 17.86 -2.00 12.89
C ILE A 467 17.23 -0.69 13.35
N PHE A 468 17.09 -0.54 14.67
CA PHE A 468 16.66 0.70 15.29
C PHE A 468 17.90 1.46 15.81
N SER A 469 18.31 2.50 15.08
CA SER A 469 19.47 3.33 15.42
C SER A 469 19.09 4.51 16.31
N GLY A 470 20.06 5.02 17.06
CA GLY A 470 19.88 6.25 17.85
C GLY A 470 19.08 6.04 19.13
N VAL A 471 19.16 4.84 19.71
CA VAL A 471 18.43 4.47 20.92
C VAL A 471 19.39 4.33 22.09
N THR A 472 19.08 4.97 23.22
CA THR A 472 19.92 4.84 24.43
C THR A 472 19.48 3.63 25.26
N PRO A 473 20.38 3.00 26.03
CA PRO A 473 20.00 1.96 26.97
C PRO A 473 18.92 2.41 27.96
N ALA A 474 18.97 3.66 28.43
CA ALA A 474 17.99 4.23 29.33
C ALA A 474 16.60 4.31 28.69
N GLN A 475 16.52 4.77 27.43
CA GLN A 475 15.27 4.78 26.67
C GLN A 475 14.73 3.35 26.50
N LEU A 476 15.57 2.39 26.08
CA LEU A 476 15.16 1.01 25.83
C LEU A 476 14.60 0.29 27.07
N ARG A 477 15.07 0.64 28.28
CA ARG A 477 14.51 0.11 29.53
C ARG A 477 13.05 0.52 29.76
N GLN A 478 12.61 1.62 29.17
CA GLN A 478 11.24 2.13 29.26
C GLN A 478 10.45 1.95 27.94
N SER A 479 11.11 1.48 26.88
CA SER A 479 10.50 1.22 25.57
C SER A 479 9.73 -0.10 25.51
N SER A 480 8.85 -0.20 24.52
CA SER A 480 8.22 -1.46 24.13
C SER A 480 8.41 -1.72 22.63
N LEU A 481 8.83 -2.93 22.29
CA LEU A 481 8.93 -3.44 20.94
C LEU A 481 7.73 -4.33 20.63
N GLU A 482 7.05 -4.04 19.53
CA GLU A 482 5.92 -4.82 19.04
C GLU A 482 6.25 -5.44 17.68
N LEU A 483 6.12 -6.75 17.57
CA LEU A 483 6.28 -7.51 16.34
C LEU A 483 4.92 -8.07 15.92
N THR A 484 4.47 -7.74 14.71
CA THR A 484 3.18 -8.22 14.18
C THR A 484 3.36 -8.93 12.86
N VAL A 485 2.73 -10.09 12.71
CA VAL A 485 2.75 -10.90 11.48
C VAL A 485 1.46 -10.69 10.70
N TRP A 486 1.58 -10.47 9.40
CA TRP A 486 0.48 -10.12 8.52
C TRP A 486 0.47 -11.00 7.28
N ASP A 487 -0.71 -11.31 6.75
CA ASP A 487 -0.92 -11.93 5.46
C ASP A 487 -1.32 -10.88 4.41
N GLN A 488 -0.49 -10.73 3.37
CA GLN A 488 -0.70 -9.80 2.28
C GLN A 488 -1.83 -10.28 1.38
N ALA A 489 -2.88 -9.46 1.32
CA ALA A 489 -4.01 -9.68 0.44
C ALA A 489 -3.60 -9.66 -1.04
N LEU A 490 -4.25 -10.49 -1.85
CA LEU A 490 -4.12 -10.42 -3.31
C LEU A 490 -5.10 -9.36 -3.84
N LEU A 491 -4.64 -8.54 -4.81
CA LEU A 491 -5.49 -7.67 -5.65
C LEU A 491 -6.47 -6.74 -4.89
N GLY A 492 -5.93 -5.73 -4.20
CA GLY A 492 -6.75 -4.60 -3.70
C GLY A 492 -7.57 -4.88 -2.44
N MET A 493 -7.41 -6.05 -1.82
CA MET A 493 -7.88 -6.34 -0.46
C MET A 493 -6.85 -5.85 0.59
N ASN A 494 -7.25 -5.74 1.87
CA ASN A 494 -6.36 -5.32 2.95
C ASN A 494 -5.58 -6.51 3.54
N ASP A 495 -4.36 -6.23 4.00
CA ASP A 495 -3.53 -7.22 4.70
C ASP A 495 -4.22 -7.69 6.00
N ARG A 496 -4.29 -9.00 6.23
CA ARG A 496 -4.90 -9.63 7.40
C ARG A 496 -3.85 -9.78 8.51
N LEU A 497 -4.10 -9.27 9.72
CA LEU A 497 -3.23 -9.55 10.87
C LEU A 497 -3.37 -11.02 11.27
N LEU A 498 -2.24 -11.70 11.45
CA LEU A 498 -2.18 -13.12 11.87
C LEU A 498 -1.88 -13.27 13.37
N GLY A 499 -1.18 -12.29 13.96
CA GLY A 499 -0.89 -12.27 15.39
C GLY A 499 0.22 -11.28 15.75
N GLY A 500 0.35 -10.95 17.03
CA GLY A 500 1.35 -10.02 17.53
C GLY A 500 2.05 -10.49 18.81
N ALA A 501 3.29 -10.05 18.99
CA ALA A 501 4.05 -10.24 20.22
C ALA A 501 4.66 -8.91 20.68
N ARG A 502 4.64 -8.67 22.00
CA ARG A 502 5.21 -7.47 22.62
C ARG A 502 6.36 -7.85 23.56
N LEU A 503 7.46 -7.12 23.46
CA LEU A 503 8.61 -7.18 24.36
C LEU A 503 8.77 -5.80 25.03
N GLY A 504 8.91 -5.74 26.34
CA GLY A 504 9.02 -4.48 27.05
C GLY A 504 9.11 -4.64 28.56
N SER A 505 9.43 -3.54 29.25
CA SER A 505 9.60 -3.52 30.71
C SER A 505 8.29 -3.36 31.49
N LYS A 506 7.29 -2.72 30.87
CA LYS A 506 5.95 -2.50 31.42
C LYS A 506 5.08 -3.71 31.08
N GLY A 507 4.77 -4.55 32.08
CA GLY A 507 3.75 -5.59 31.94
C GLY A 507 2.37 -4.96 32.06
N ASP A 508 1.41 -5.44 31.29
CA ASP A 508 0.01 -5.06 31.47
C ASP A 508 -0.45 -5.55 32.85
N THR A 509 -0.70 -4.63 33.77
CA THR A 509 -1.40 -4.90 35.02
C THR A 509 -2.89 -5.04 34.74
N ALA A 510 -3.31 -6.20 34.22
CA ALA A 510 -4.67 -6.73 34.36
C ALA A 510 -4.73 -8.18 33.83
N GLY A 511 -4.64 -9.16 34.75
CA GLY A 511 -5.19 -10.52 34.60
C GLY A 511 -4.52 -11.48 33.60
N GLY A 512 -3.85 -12.52 34.14
CA GLY A 512 -3.49 -13.73 33.37
C GLY A 512 -2.02 -14.13 33.48
N GLY A 513 -1.74 -15.21 34.22
CA GLY A 513 -0.41 -15.71 34.54
C GLY A 513 0.42 -16.24 33.36
N ASP A 514 1.73 -16.27 33.59
CA ASP A 514 2.83 -16.91 32.85
C ASP A 514 3.35 -16.32 31.52
N ALA A 515 2.56 -15.76 30.61
CA ALA A 515 3.11 -15.21 29.37
C ALA A 515 3.76 -13.82 29.52
N CYS A 516 3.25 -13.00 30.45
CA CYS A 516 3.71 -11.64 30.72
C CYS A 516 5.09 -11.60 31.43
N SER A 517 5.49 -12.70 32.10
CA SER A 517 6.79 -12.81 32.75
C SER A 517 7.92 -13.19 31.77
N GLN A 518 7.65 -14.08 30.81
CA GLN A 518 8.66 -14.58 29.87
C GLN A 518 9.14 -13.51 28.88
N SER A 519 8.23 -12.73 28.30
CA SER A 519 8.56 -11.65 27.35
C SER A 519 9.38 -10.53 28.01
N LYS A 520 9.08 -10.22 29.28
CA LYS A 520 9.82 -9.26 30.11
C LYS A 520 11.24 -9.75 30.41
N LEU A 521 11.39 -11.03 30.80
CA LEU A 521 12.69 -11.66 31.05
C LEU A 521 13.56 -11.69 29.79
N GLN A 522 12.95 -12.04 28.65
CA GLN A 522 13.60 -12.02 27.34
C GLN A 522 14.08 -10.61 26.96
N TRP A 523 13.23 -9.60 27.15
CA TRP A 523 13.60 -8.20 26.92
C TRP A 523 14.73 -7.74 27.83
N GLN A 524 14.67 -8.05 29.12
CA GLN A 524 15.73 -7.74 30.07
C GLN A 524 17.06 -8.40 29.69
N LYS A 525 17.03 -9.67 29.25
CA LYS A 525 18.22 -10.41 28.81
C LYS A 525 18.91 -9.75 27.62
N VAL A 526 18.14 -9.26 26.63
CA VAL A 526 18.67 -8.51 25.48
C VAL A 526 19.36 -7.22 25.93
N LEU A 527 18.81 -6.53 26.93
CA LEU A 527 19.36 -5.26 27.42
C LEU A 527 20.55 -5.46 28.38
N SER A 528 20.57 -6.54 29.16
CA SER A 528 21.65 -6.84 30.12
C SER A 528 22.90 -7.43 29.47
N SER A 529 22.77 -7.95 28.25
CA SER A 529 23.86 -8.57 27.49
C SER A 529 24.15 -7.81 26.20
N PRO A 530 24.62 -6.54 26.30
CA PRO A 530 24.96 -5.77 25.12
C PRO A 530 26.05 -6.47 24.31
N ASN A 531 26.03 -6.24 23.01
CA ASN A 531 26.90 -6.83 21.99
C ASN A 531 26.76 -8.36 21.81
N LEU A 532 25.89 -9.04 22.56
CA LEU A 532 25.58 -10.46 22.42
C LEU A 532 24.22 -10.67 21.76
N TRP A 533 24.09 -11.77 21.02
CA TRP A 533 22.81 -12.18 20.44
C TRP A 533 22.01 -13.00 21.45
N THR A 534 20.74 -12.68 21.58
CA THR A 534 19.77 -13.43 22.38
C THR A 534 18.69 -13.98 21.46
N ASP A 535 18.60 -15.31 21.40
CA ASP A 535 17.55 -16.01 20.66
C ASP A 535 16.28 -16.13 21.52
N MET A 536 15.13 -15.92 20.90
CA MET A 536 13.82 -15.87 21.54
C MET A 536 12.77 -16.51 20.64
N THR A 537 11.84 -17.23 21.24
CA THR A 537 10.61 -17.67 20.59
C THR A 537 9.46 -16.94 21.25
N LEU A 538 8.69 -16.21 20.45
CA LEU A 538 7.59 -15.38 20.90
C LEU A 538 6.27 -16.02 20.50
N VAL A 539 5.38 -16.20 21.46
CA VAL A 539 4.00 -16.62 21.18
C VAL A 539 3.24 -15.44 20.59
N LEU A 540 2.54 -15.67 19.49
CA LEU A 540 1.69 -14.67 18.86
C LEU A 540 0.29 -14.72 19.49
N HIS A 541 -0.20 -13.55 19.87
CA HIS A 541 -1.54 -13.33 20.42
C HIS A 541 -2.44 -12.64 19.40
#